data_AF-A0A9J7KBZ7-F1
#
_entry.id   AF-A0A9J7KBZ7-F1
#
_cell.length_a   1.000
_cell.length_b   1.000
_cell.length_c   1.000
_cell.angle_alpha   90.00
_cell.angle_beta   90.00
_cell.angle_gamma   90.00
#
_symmetry.space_group_name_H-M   'P 1'
#
loop_
_entity.id
_entity.type
_entity.pdbx_description
1 polymer ?
#
loop_
_entity_poly.entity_id
_entity_poly.type
_entity_poly.pdbx_seq_one_letter_code
_entity_poly.pdbx_strand_id
1 'polypeptide(L)'
;MEGDEQDIREKLPGECQQGMNSHLPTDPCDGKPDNTGPELVLKVRIHNSKENDFIEIELHRQELSYQSLLQVSCCELGIHPEQVEKMRKLPNTLLRKDKDIQRLQDFEEIEVLVKSRNSEWTQHTASPLTERPCYNSEAAKMTY
;
A
#
# COMPACT_ATOMS: atom_id res chain seq x y z
N MET A 1 -87.28 16.57 4.06
CA MET A 1 -87.79 15.37 3.38
C MET A 1 -86.59 14.75 2.70
N GLU A 2 -86.31 13.49 3.05
CA GLU A 2 -85.47 12.51 2.34
C GLU A 2 -84.02 12.95 2.02
N GLY A 3 -82.96 12.30 2.51
CA GLY A 3 -82.80 10.92 2.93
C GLY A 3 -82.43 10.05 1.73
N ASP A 4 -81.13 9.86 1.51
CA ASP A 4 -80.54 8.74 0.75
C ASP A 4 -79.13 8.54 1.36
N GLU A 5 -78.91 7.59 2.29
CA GLU A 5 -78.60 6.15 2.05
C GLU A 5 -77.44 5.98 1.05
N GLN A 6 -76.22 5.71 1.54
CA GLN A 6 -75.65 4.38 1.81
C GLN A 6 -75.66 3.46 0.58
N ASP A 7 -74.47 3.11 0.06
CA ASP A 7 -74.01 1.69 -0.05
C ASP A 7 -72.58 1.63 -0.63
N ILE A 8 -71.55 1.50 0.21
CA ILE A 8 -70.69 0.31 0.39
C ILE A 8 -70.17 -0.37 -0.90
N ARG A 9 -68.84 -0.46 -0.97
CA ARG A 9 -68.02 -1.66 -1.27
C ARG A 9 -67.37 -1.83 -2.66
N GLU A 10 -66.04 -1.83 -2.57
CA GLU A 10 -65.03 -2.58 -3.32
C GLU A 10 -64.97 -2.47 -4.85
N LYS A 11 -63.81 -1.99 -5.34
CA LYS A 11 -62.70 -2.91 -5.64
C LYS A 11 -61.38 -2.16 -5.89
N LEU A 12 -60.28 -2.81 -5.53
CA LEU A 12 -58.89 -2.36 -5.64
C LEU A 12 -58.53 -1.84 -7.05
N PRO A 13 -57.65 -0.82 -7.16
CA PRO A 13 -57.19 -0.36 -8.46
C PRO A 13 -56.09 -1.30 -8.98
N GLY A 14 -56.34 -1.85 -10.16
CA GLY A 14 -55.31 -2.37 -11.04
C GLY A 14 -54.69 -1.22 -11.83
N GLU A 15 -53.37 -1.21 -11.81
CA GLU A 15 -52.47 -0.85 -12.92
C GLU A 15 -52.38 0.59 -13.46
N CYS A 16 -51.11 0.98 -13.58
CA CYS A 16 -50.49 1.77 -14.66
C CYS A 16 -50.88 3.24 -14.79
N GLN A 17 -49.99 4.19 -15.02
CA GLN A 17 -48.53 4.29 -15.07
C GLN A 17 -48.28 5.79 -15.30
N GLN A 18 -47.09 6.25 -14.90
CA GLN A 18 -46.38 7.37 -15.55
C GLN A 18 -46.92 8.79 -15.31
N GLY A 19 -46.20 9.55 -14.48
CA GLY A 19 -46.39 10.98 -14.38
C GLY A 19 -45.75 11.58 -13.14
N MET A 20 -44.43 11.69 -13.14
CA MET A 20 -43.69 12.53 -12.20
C MET A 20 -42.29 12.80 -12.79
N ASN A 21 -41.68 13.97 -12.70
CA ASN A 21 -42.07 15.19 -12.03
C ASN A 21 -41.28 16.35 -12.65
N SER A 22 -41.88 17.52 -12.49
CA SER A 22 -41.39 18.86 -12.73
C SER A 22 -39.94 19.14 -12.31
N HIS A 23 -39.29 19.87 -13.19
CA HIS A 23 -38.06 20.65 -13.04
C HIS A 23 -37.94 21.42 -11.71
N LEU A 24 -36.84 21.21 -10.99
CA LEU A 24 -36.26 22.12 -10.00
C LEU A 24 -34.72 22.00 -10.04
N PRO A 25 -33.95 23.10 -10.05
CA PRO A 25 -32.51 23.07 -9.97
C PRO A 25 -32.07 23.13 -8.51
N THR A 26 -31.39 22.10 -8.02
CA THR A 26 -30.86 22.06 -6.65
C THR A 26 -29.35 21.81 -6.69
N ASP A 27 -28.63 22.87 -6.35
CA ASP A 27 -27.27 22.99 -5.81
C ASP A 27 -26.01 22.50 -6.57
N PRO A 28 -24.92 23.32 -6.59
CA PRO A 28 -23.66 23.01 -7.23
C PRO A 28 -22.66 22.39 -6.25
N CYS A 29 -22.77 21.12 -5.88
CA CYS A 29 -21.80 20.50 -4.96
C CYS A 29 -21.73 18.97 -5.13
N ASP A 30 -20.90 18.48 -6.05
CA ASP A 30 -20.04 17.31 -5.78
C ASP A 30 -18.92 17.30 -6.83
N GLY A 31 -18.06 18.32 -6.76
CA GLY A 31 -16.72 18.17 -7.29
C GLY A 31 -15.99 17.17 -6.40
N LYS A 32 -16.26 15.86 -6.57
CA LYS A 32 -15.22 14.87 -6.28
C LYS A 32 -13.99 15.38 -7.01
N PRO A 33 -12.84 15.60 -6.35
CA PRO A 33 -11.63 15.86 -7.08
C PRO A 33 -11.48 14.65 -7.99
N ASP A 34 -11.72 14.90 -9.27
CA ASP A 34 -11.35 14.05 -10.36
C ASP A 34 -9.91 13.66 -10.06
N ASN A 35 -9.71 12.45 -9.52
CA ASN A 35 -8.39 11.90 -9.21
C ASN A 35 -7.74 11.48 -10.54
N THR A 36 -7.81 12.39 -11.53
CA THR A 36 -7.02 12.45 -12.75
C THR A 36 -5.67 13.07 -12.41
N GLY A 37 -5.16 12.74 -11.22
CA GLY A 37 -3.75 12.88 -10.93
C GLY A 37 -2.99 11.83 -11.74
N PRO A 38 -1.78 12.14 -12.23
CA PRO A 38 -0.95 11.15 -12.88
C PRO A 38 -0.77 9.92 -11.97
N GLU A 39 -1.00 8.74 -12.53
CA GLU A 39 -0.73 7.46 -11.86
C GLU A 39 0.78 7.18 -11.86
N LEU A 40 1.21 6.33 -10.93
CA LEU A 40 2.55 5.80 -10.80
C LEU A 40 2.44 4.29 -10.80
N VAL A 41 3.09 3.65 -11.76
CA VAL A 41 3.19 2.18 -11.81
C VAL A 41 4.45 1.74 -11.09
N LEU A 42 4.38 0.76 -10.18
CA LEU A 42 5.54 0.22 -9.46
C LEU A 42 5.59 -1.29 -9.58
N LYS A 43 6.80 -1.86 -9.55
CA LYS A 43 7.04 -3.31 -9.57
C LYS A 43 7.37 -3.77 -8.16
N VAL A 44 6.46 -4.48 -7.51
CA VAL A 44 6.65 -4.91 -6.12
C VAL A 44 6.90 -6.41 -6.03
N ARG A 45 7.74 -6.83 -5.06
CA ARG A 45 7.92 -8.25 -4.72
C ARG A 45 8.26 -8.43 -3.24
N ILE A 46 8.15 -9.66 -2.75
CA ILE A 46 8.60 -10.04 -1.42
C ILE A 46 10.11 -10.37 -1.45
N HIS A 47 10.88 -9.82 -0.50
CA HIS A 47 12.27 -10.17 -0.32
C HIS A 47 12.43 -11.65 0.05
N ASN A 48 13.32 -12.35 -0.65
CA ASN A 48 13.66 -13.75 -0.35
C ASN A 48 12.44 -14.69 -0.38
N SER A 49 11.42 -14.35 -1.19
CA SER A 49 10.38 -15.29 -1.55
C SER A 49 10.94 -16.32 -2.55
N LYS A 50 10.34 -17.51 -2.54
CA LYS A 50 10.67 -18.57 -3.50
C LYS A 50 10.41 -18.10 -4.95
N GLU A 51 9.41 -17.25 -5.10
CA GLU A 51 8.99 -16.61 -6.33
C GLU A 51 9.57 -15.18 -6.32
N ASN A 52 10.44 -14.88 -7.28
CA ASN A 52 11.10 -13.57 -7.41
C ASN A 52 10.38 -12.68 -8.44
N ASP A 53 9.13 -13.02 -8.74
CA ASP A 53 8.29 -12.34 -9.69
C ASP A 53 7.86 -10.98 -9.15
N PHE A 54 7.81 -10.00 -10.05
CA PHE A 54 7.32 -8.67 -9.74
C PHE A 54 5.85 -8.57 -10.11
N ILE A 55 5.06 -7.98 -9.22
CA ILE A 55 3.67 -7.60 -9.48
C ILE A 55 3.65 -6.10 -9.77
N GLU A 56 2.98 -5.71 -10.84
CA GLU A 56 2.78 -4.31 -11.17
C GLU A 56 1.58 -3.77 -10.40
N ILE A 57 1.79 -2.69 -9.66
CA ILE A 57 0.74 -1.99 -8.89
C ILE A 57 0.65 -0.55 -9.34
N GLU A 58 -0.56 0.00 -9.32
CA GLU A 58 -0.87 1.36 -9.74
C GLU A 58 -1.23 2.19 -8.51
N LEU A 59 -0.63 3.38 -8.38
CA LEU A 59 -0.87 4.31 -7.29
C LEU A 59 -1.02 5.73 -7.79
N HIS A 60 -1.95 6.49 -7.21
CA HIS A 60 -2.10 7.90 -7.53
C HIS A 60 -0.92 8.71 -6.97
N ARG A 61 -0.29 9.57 -7.79
CA ARG A 61 0.82 10.43 -7.32
C ARG A 61 0.44 11.38 -6.19
N GLN A 62 -0.84 11.73 -6.11
CA GLN A 62 -1.39 12.58 -5.04
C GLN A 62 -1.43 11.87 -3.68
N GLU A 63 -1.50 10.53 -3.68
CA GLU A 63 -1.68 9.72 -2.47
C GLU A 63 -0.43 8.93 -2.09
N LEU A 64 0.73 9.23 -2.71
CA LEU A 64 2.03 8.61 -2.44
C LEU A 64 2.51 8.85 -0.99
N SER A 65 1.99 8.01 -0.11
CA SER A 65 2.36 7.90 1.29
C SER A 65 2.91 6.51 1.56
N TYR A 66 3.74 6.38 2.59
CA TYR A 66 4.29 5.09 3.00
C TYR A 66 3.17 4.09 3.34
N GLN A 67 2.10 4.56 3.99
CA GLN A 67 0.95 3.73 4.36
C GLN A 67 0.17 3.24 3.13
N SER A 68 -0.08 4.11 2.15
CA SER A 68 -0.77 3.72 0.91
C SER A 68 0.00 2.64 0.14
N LEU A 69 1.32 2.85 -0.06
CA LEU A 69 2.18 1.88 -0.73
C LEU A 69 2.21 0.57 0.03
N LEU A 70 2.38 0.63 1.35
CA LEU A 70 2.40 -0.55 2.20
C LEU A 70 1.10 -1.34 2.06
N GLN A 71 -0.05 -0.68 2.16
CA GLN A 71 -1.36 -1.32 2.12
C GLN A 71 -1.63 -1.97 0.75
N VAL A 72 -1.43 -1.24 -0.35
CA VAL A 72 -1.65 -1.79 -1.70
C VAL A 72 -0.67 -2.92 -1.98
N SER A 73 0.62 -2.75 -1.66
CA SER A 73 1.61 -3.82 -1.83
C SER A 73 1.26 -5.07 -1.01
N CYS A 74 0.79 -4.89 0.23
CA CYS A 74 0.38 -6.00 1.10
C CYS A 74 -0.85 -6.74 0.55
N CYS A 75 -1.84 -6.01 0.04
CA CYS A 75 -3.03 -6.58 -0.58
C CYS A 75 -2.67 -7.42 -1.82
N GLU A 76 -1.83 -6.89 -2.72
CA GLU A 76 -1.44 -7.57 -3.96
C GLU A 76 -0.50 -8.77 -3.71
N LEU A 77 0.41 -8.65 -2.74
CA LEU A 77 1.34 -9.73 -2.37
C LEU A 77 0.72 -10.75 -1.40
N GLY A 78 -0.52 -10.54 -0.93
CA GLY A 78 -1.20 -11.42 0.02
C GLY A 78 -0.53 -11.51 1.40
N ILE A 79 0.18 -10.46 1.82
CA ILE A 79 0.88 -10.40 3.11
C ILE A 79 0.20 -9.42 4.06
N HIS A 80 0.38 -9.60 5.37
CA HIS A 80 -0.14 -8.65 6.35
C HIS A 80 0.89 -7.55 6.67
N PRO A 81 0.46 -6.29 6.87
CA PRO A 81 1.36 -5.20 7.20
C PRO A 81 2.11 -5.43 8.52
N GLU A 82 1.57 -6.18 9.49
CA GLU A 82 2.29 -6.55 10.72
C GLU A 82 3.55 -7.40 10.45
N GLN A 83 3.51 -8.19 9.38
CA GLN A 83 4.62 -9.03 8.97
C GLN A 83 5.68 -8.23 8.22
N VAL A 84 5.36 -7.05 7.68
CA VAL A 84 6.34 -6.22 6.98
C VAL A 84 7.34 -5.64 7.99
N GLU A 85 8.62 -5.82 7.69
CA GLU A 85 9.71 -5.22 8.45
C GLU A 85 10.14 -3.89 7.84
N LYS A 86 10.39 -3.87 6.52
CA LYS A 86 10.94 -2.73 5.78
C LYS A 86 10.51 -2.78 4.32
N MET A 87 10.42 -1.62 3.67
CA MET A 87 10.27 -1.52 2.21
C MET A 87 11.54 -0.89 1.64
N ARG A 88 12.10 -1.49 0.59
CA ARG A 88 13.32 -1.01 -0.05
C ARG A 88 13.10 -0.90 -1.55
N LYS A 89 13.51 0.21 -2.15
CA LYS A 89 13.70 0.32 -3.59
C LYS A 89 14.98 -0.39 -4.00
N LEU A 90 14.98 -1.12 -5.10
CA LEU A 90 16.20 -1.70 -5.66
C LEU A 90 17.07 -0.63 -6.35
N PRO A 91 18.42 -0.78 -6.30
CA PRO A 91 19.10 -1.97 -5.82
C PRO A 91 19.26 -2.10 -4.29
N ASN A 92 19.12 -1.06 -3.44
CA ASN A 92 19.21 -1.18 -1.96
C ASN A 92 18.84 0.12 -1.18
N THR A 93 17.84 0.88 -1.63
CA THR A 93 17.43 2.15 -1.01
C THR A 93 16.25 1.95 -0.05
N LEU A 94 16.45 2.21 1.24
CA LEU A 94 15.39 2.08 2.24
C LEU A 94 14.37 3.22 2.13
N LEU A 95 13.09 2.89 2.00
CA LEU A 95 11.98 3.85 2.03
C LEU A 95 11.52 4.05 3.47
N ARG A 96 11.74 5.25 4.03
CA ARG A 96 11.44 5.53 5.45
C ARG A 96 10.28 6.48 5.65
N LYS A 97 10.03 7.34 4.68
CA LYS A 97 9.04 8.42 4.76
C LYS A 97 8.37 8.64 3.42
N ASP A 98 7.25 9.35 3.44
CA ASP A 98 6.46 9.68 2.25
C ASP A 98 7.29 10.42 1.19
N LYS A 99 8.26 11.25 1.61
CA LYS A 99 9.14 11.96 0.68
C LYS A 99 10.05 11.05 -0.12
N ASP A 100 10.37 9.86 0.38
CA ASP A 100 11.15 8.87 -0.38
C ASP A 100 10.25 8.19 -1.42
N ILE A 101 8.98 7.94 -1.08
CA ILE A 101 7.95 7.38 -1.96
C ILE A 101 7.63 8.35 -3.10
N GLN A 102 7.48 9.64 -2.80
CA GLN A 102 7.17 10.68 -3.80
C GLN A 102 8.29 10.90 -4.81
N ARG A 103 9.49 10.39 -4.55
CA ARG A 103 10.63 10.44 -5.49
C ARG A 103 10.67 9.24 -6.42
N LEU A 104 9.82 8.24 -6.20
CA LEU A 104 9.75 7.06 -7.07
C LEU A 104 9.24 7.43 -8.46
N GLN A 105 9.74 6.70 -9.44
CA GLN A 105 9.35 6.82 -10.84
C GLN A 105 8.61 5.56 -11.30
N ASP A 106 8.01 5.62 -12.48
CA ASP A 106 7.28 4.49 -13.03
C ASP A 106 8.21 3.30 -13.27
N PHE A 107 7.67 2.11 -13.06
CA PHE A 107 8.35 0.83 -13.18
C PHE A 107 9.56 0.67 -12.26
N GLU A 108 9.66 1.46 -11.19
CA GLU A 108 10.67 1.22 -10.17
C GLU A 108 10.36 -0.02 -9.36
N GLU A 109 11.42 -0.73 -9.01
CA GLU A 109 11.35 -2.01 -8.33
C GLU A 109 11.43 -1.82 -6.82
N ILE A 110 10.39 -2.26 -6.12
CA ILE A 110 10.28 -2.25 -4.67
C ILE A 110 10.28 -3.66 -4.13
N GLU A 111 11.00 -3.84 -3.03
CA GLU A 111 11.15 -5.09 -2.33
C GLU A 111 10.63 -4.92 -0.89
N VAL A 112 9.66 -5.76 -0.54
CA VAL A 112 9.04 -5.77 0.78
C VAL A 112 9.71 -6.84 1.62
N LEU A 113 10.45 -6.43 2.65
CA LEU A 113 11.02 -7.35 3.64
C LEU A 113 9.93 -7.78 4.60
N VAL A 114 9.72 -9.09 4.71
CA VAL A 114 8.78 -9.70 5.65
C VAL A 114 9.58 -10.33 6.81
N LYS A 115 9.14 -10.08 8.05
CA LYS A 115 9.68 -10.69 9.25
C LYS A 115 9.51 -12.19 9.16
N SER A 116 10.61 -12.89 8.91
CA SER A 116 10.60 -14.34 9.07
C SER A 116 10.62 -14.64 10.55
N ARG A 117 9.76 -15.57 11.02
CA ARG A 117 9.74 -16.02 12.42
C ARG A 117 11.10 -16.57 12.89
N ASN A 118 12.01 -16.82 11.94
CA ASN A 118 13.35 -17.35 12.13
C ASN A 118 14.45 -16.44 11.53
N SER A 119 14.20 -15.15 11.25
CA SER A 119 15.31 -14.25 10.91
C SER A 119 15.96 -13.78 12.21
N GLU A 120 16.82 -14.66 12.75
CA GLU A 120 17.94 -14.23 13.56
C GLU A 120 18.65 -13.14 12.75
N TRP A 121 18.45 -11.92 13.22
CA TRP A 121 19.29 -10.76 13.03
C TRP A 121 20.75 -11.21 12.98
N THR A 122 21.24 -11.58 11.79
CA THR A 122 22.66 -11.61 11.51
C THR A 122 23.07 -10.16 11.44
N GLN A 123 23.27 -9.64 12.65
CA GLN A 123 24.19 -8.57 12.95
C GLN A 123 25.43 -8.79 12.12
N HIS A 124 25.46 -8.12 10.97
CA HIS A 124 26.68 -7.55 10.44
C HIS A 124 27.12 -6.39 11.35
N THR A 125 27.06 -6.55 12.67
CA THR A 125 27.79 -5.74 13.63
C THR A 125 29.01 -6.57 13.97
N ALA A 126 30.10 -6.18 13.31
CA ALA A 126 31.47 -6.60 13.59
C ALA A 126 31.72 -8.11 13.44
N SER A 127 32.38 -8.49 12.34
CA SER A 127 33.53 -9.38 12.53
C SER A 127 34.29 -8.86 13.75
N PRO A 128 34.55 -9.67 14.80
CA PRO A 128 35.66 -9.34 15.67
C PRO A 128 36.84 -9.21 14.71
N LEU A 129 37.37 -8.00 14.58
CA LEU A 129 38.81 -7.89 14.43
C LEU A 129 39.34 -8.73 15.59
N THR A 130 39.58 -10.01 15.35
CA THR A 130 40.73 -10.64 15.97
C THR A 130 41.87 -9.76 15.49
N GLU A 131 42.16 -8.73 16.28
CA GLU A 131 43.50 -8.24 16.48
C GLU A 131 44.37 -9.49 16.56
N ARG A 132 44.91 -9.91 15.41
CA ARG A 132 46.24 -10.49 15.47
C ARG A 132 47.03 -9.35 16.10
N PRO A 133 47.61 -9.50 17.30
CA PRO A 133 48.60 -8.54 17.72
C PRO A 133 49.61 -8.51 16.59
N CYS A 134 49.71 -7.38 15.88
CA CYS A 134 50.73 -7.13 14.86
C CYS A 134 52.10 -6.95 15.54
N TYR A 135 52.37 -7.78 16.54
CA TYR A 135 53.58 -7.83 17.32
C TYR A 135 54.22 -9.17 17.01
N ASN A 136 55.19 -9.14 16.10
CA ASN A 136 56.06 -10.28 15.92
C ASN A 136 57.03 -10.33 17.11
N SER A 137 56.77 -11.21 18.07
CA SER A 137 57.64 -11.44 19.23
C SER A 137 59.03 -11.94 18.85
N GLU A 138 59.23 -12.46 17.63
CA GLU A 138 60.53 -12.89 17.13
C GLU A 138 61.47 -11.69 16.87
N ALA A 139 60.92 -10.50 16.63
CA ALA A 139 61.73 -9.29 16.38
C ALA A 139 62.29 -8.65 17.65
N ALA A 140 61.76 -9.01 18.83
CA ALA A 140 62.16 -8.42 20.11
C ALA A 140 63.40 -9.09 20.74
N LYS A 141 64.01 -10.07 20.07
CA LYS A 141 65.17 -10.82 20.58
C LYS A 141 66.46 -10.58 19.80
N MET A 142 66.66 -9.36 19.28
CA MET A 142 68.01 -8.85 19.02
C MET A 142 68.51 -8.16 20.28
N THR A 143 69.11 -8.97 21.16
CA THR A 143 69.93 -8.51 22.27
C THR A 143 71.30 -8.07 21.74
N TYR A 144 71.71 -6.85 22.12
CA TYR A 144 73.05 -6.25 22.22
C TYR A 144 74.20 -6.75 21.32
#